data_AF-A0A6B2CFU6-F1
#
_entry.id   AF-A0A6B2CFU6-F1
#
_cell.length_a   1.000
_cell.length_b   1.000
_cell.length_c   1.000
_cell.angle_alpha   90.00
_cell.angle_beta   90.00
_cell.angle_gamma   90.00
#
_symmetry.space_group_name_H-M   'P 1'
#
loop_
_entity.id
_entity.type
_entity.pdbx_description
1 polymer ?
#
loop_
_entity_poly.entity_id
_entity_poly.type
_entity_poly.pdbx_seq_one_letter_code
_entity_poly.pdbx_strand_id
1 'polypeptide(L)'
;MSTRRKTFAAREDLIDTVKEIARRKGYSLYDYVNELFEAAIRAEKSGYSISGVVEEILFIKQVRESGFILVPENVFQAMVKLAYTRREEALKAWWEA
;
A
#
# COMPACT_ATOMS: atom_id res chain seq x y z
N MET A 1 12.12 -14.82 26.03
CA MET A 1 12.16 -16.21 25.51
C MET A 1 13.17 -16.26 24.37
N SER A 2 14.08 -17.23 24.35
CA SER A 2 15.04 -17.39 23.24
C SER A 2 14.30 -17.84 21.98
N THR A 3 14.29 -17.01 20.95
CA THR A 3 13.65 -17.34 19.67
C THR A 3 14.49 -18.39 18.96
N ARG A 4 13.93 -19.60 18.76
CA ARG A 4 14.63 -20.67 18.04
C ARG A 4 14.81 -20.28 16.56
N ARG A 5 16.05 -20.27 16.10
CA ARG A 5 16.41 -19.97 14.71
C ARG A 5 16.25 -21.22 13.84
N LYS A 6 15.82 -21.01 12.59
CA LYS A 6 15.79 -22.04 11.54
C LYS A 6 16.48 -21.50 10.28
N THR A 7 17.03 -22.40 9.48
CA THR A 7 17.58 -22.06 8.16
C THR A 7 16.46 -22.02 7.13
N PHE A 8 16.50 -21.04 6.23
CA PHE A 8 15.60 -20.90 5.10
C PHE A 8 16.42 -20.82 3.82
N ALA A 9 16.07 -21.65 2.83
CA ALA A 9 16.71 -21.64 1.52
C ALA A 9 15.88 -20.78 0.56
N ALA A 10 16.55 -19.91 -0.18
CA ALA A 10 15.95 -19.01 -1.16
C ALA A 10 16.92 -18.78 -2.33
N ARG A 11 16.39 -18.23 -3.42
CA ARG A 11 17.18 -17.83 -4.59
C ARG A 11 18.25 -16.81 -4.18
N GLU A 12 19.49 -17.03 -4.61
CA GLU A 12 20.65 -16.23 -4.20
C GLU A 12 20.47 -14.75 -4.57
N ASP A 13 20.06 -14.46 -5.79
CA ASP A 13 19.83 -13.10 -6.31
C ASP A 13 18.79 -12.32 -5.48
N LEU A 14 17.76 -13.00 -4.99
CA LEU A 14 16.75 -12.41 -4.12
C LEU A 14 17.33 -12.09 -2.74
N ILE A 15 18.07 -13.01 -2.14
CA ILE A 15 18.67 -12.81 -0.82
C ILE A 15 19.71 -11.68 -0.85
N ASP A 16 20.51 -11.60 -1.90
CA ASP A 16 21.49 -10.51 -2.05
C ASP A 16 20.80 -9.15 -2.17
N THR A 17 19.74 -9.07 -2.97
CA THR A 17 18.93 -7.84 -3.11
C THR A 17 18.28 -7.46 -1.78
N VAL A 18 17.67 -8.42 -1.08
CA VAL A 18 17.03 -8.20 0.23
C VAL A 18 18.06 -7.76 1.29
N LYS A 19 19.26 -8.35 1.28
CA LYS A 19 20.36 -7.97 2.17
C LYS A 19 20.82 -6.53 1.94
N GLU A 20 20.90 -6.09 0.68
CA GLU A 20 21.23 -4.71 0.36
C GLU A 20 20.14 -3.73 0.84
N ILE A 21 18.87 -4.07 0.63
CA ILE A 21 17.73 -3.28 1.13
C ILE A 21 17.76 -3.17 2.65
N ALA A 22 17.95 -4.29 3.35
CA ALA A 22 18.05 -4.32 4.80
C ALA A 22 19.19 -3.41 5.31
N ARG A 23 20.38 -3.53 4.71
CA ARG A 23 21.56 -2.72 5.07
C ARG A 23 21.29 -1.23 4.90
N ARG A 24 20.64 -0.81 3.80
CA ARG A 24 20.29 0.61 3.56
C ARG A 24 19.33 1.17 4.60
N LYS A 25 18.50 0.32 5.21
CA LYS A 25 17.53 0.67 6.25
C LYS A 25 18.07 0.47 7.68
N GLY A 26 19.33 0.06 7.85
CA GLY A 26 19.93 -0.19 9.15
C GLY A 26 19.53 -1.51 9.83
N TYR A 27 18.93 -2.44 9.08
CA TYR A 27 18.53 -3.75 9.58
C TYR A 27 19.56 -4.84 9.28
N SER A 28 19.61 -5.87 10.13
CA SER A 28 20.24 -7.14 9.75
C SER A 28 19.35 -7.90 8.74
N LEU A 29 19.94 -8.77 7.93
CA LEU A 29 19.17 -9.63 7.03
C LEU A 29 18.17 -10.50 7.80
N TYR A 30 18.56 -10.98 8.98
CA TYR A 30 17.70 -11.80 9.83
C TYR A 30 16.45 -11.02 10.29
N ASP A 31 16.63 -9.80 10.81
CA ASP A 31 15.51 -9.00 11.31
C ASP A 31 14.57 -8.61 10.17
N TYR A 32 15.12 -8.20 9.02
CA TYR A 32 14.34 -7.79 7.87
C TYR A 32 13.54 -8.95 7.25
N VAL A 33 14.11 -10.15 7.16
CA VAL A 33 13.37 -11.34 6.67
C VAL A 33 12.25 -11.75 7.63
N ASN A 34 12.45 -11.63 8.95
CA ASN A 34 11.37 -11.88 9.90
C ASN A 34 10.25 -10.83 9.76
N GLU A 35 10.57 -9.55 9.59
CA GLU A 35 9.57 -8.51 9.32
C GLU A 35 8.78 -8.80 8.03
N LEU A 36 9.44 -9.24 6.96
CA LEU A 36 8.78 -9.66 5.72
C LEU A 36 7.82 -10.84 5.94
N PHE A 37 8.24 -11.85 6.71
CA PHE A 37 7.35 -12.97 7.05
C PHE A 37 6.17 -12.54 7.90
N GLU A 38 6.37 -11.66 8.88
CA GLU A 38 5.28 -11.11 9.69
C GLU A 38 4.30 -10.29 8.84
N ALA A 39 4.80 -9.48 7.92
CA ALA A 39 3.97 -8.72 6.98
C ALA A 39 3.14 -9.67 6.10
N ALA A 40 3.75 -10.73 5.55
CA ALA A 40 3.06 -11.72 4.75
C ALA A 40 1.97 -12.44 5.56
N ILE A 41 2.28 -12.88 6.77
CA ILE A 41 1.32 -13.55 7.67
C ILE A 41 0.16 -12.61 8.03
N ARG A 42 0.42 -11.33 8.30
CA ARG A 42 -0.62 -10.34 8.60
C ARG A 42 -1.55 -10.13 7.40
N ALA A 43 -1.00 -9.97 6.19
CA ALA A 43 -1.80 -9.82 4.98
C ALA A 43 -2.73 -11.02 4.80
N GLU A 44 -2.19 -12.24 4.87
CA GLU A 44 -2.95 -13.48 4.67
C GLU A 44 -4.07 -13.63 5.71
N LYS A 45 -3.78 -13.32 6.99
CA LYS A 45 -4.79 -13.32 8.06
C LYS A 45 -5.90 -12.29 7.85
N SER A 46 -5.62 -11.21 7.12
CA SER A 46 -6.59 -10.20 6.74
C SER A 46 -7.31 -10.49 5.43
N GLY A 47 -7.05 -11.65 4.79
CA GLY A 47 -7.69 -12.05 3.54
C GLY A 47 -7.04 -11.48 2.29
N TYR A 48 -5.80 -10.98 2.38
CA TYR A 48 -5.05 -10.41 1.25
C TYR A 48 -3.73 -11.15 1.07
N SER A 49 -3.27 -11.34 -0.17
CA SER A 49 -1.90 -11.77 -0.40
C SER A 49 -0.93 -10.61 -0.22
N ILE A 50 0.34 -10.89 0.17
CA ILE A 50 1.34 -9.83 0.27
C ILE A 50 1.58 -9.10 -1.06
N SER A 51 1.46 -9.81 -2.19
CA SER A 51 1.56 -9.19 -3.52
C SER A 51 0.38 -8.24 -3.78
N GLY A 52 -0.85 -8.65 -3.43
CA GLY A 52 -2.03 -7.81 -3.56
C GLY A 52 -1.92 -6.53 -2.72
N VAL A 53 -1.39 -6.61 -1.50
CA VAL A 53 -1.13 -5.42 -0.67
C VAL A 53 -0.15 -4.46 -1.34
N VAL A 54 0.91 -4.98 -1.97
CA VAL A 54 1.89 -4.15 -2.70
C VAL A 54 1.25 -3.48 -3.91
N GLU A 55 0.46 -4.23 -4.69
CA GLU A 55 -0.28 -3.71 -5.85
C GLU A 55 -1.24 -2.58 -5.47
N GLU A 56 -2.03 -2.76 -4.41
CA GLU A 56 -2.95 -1.75 -3.89
C GLU A 56 -2.21 -0.46 -3.46
N ILE A 57 -1.07 -0.60 -2.77
CA ILE A 57 -0.27 0.57 -2.37
C ILE A 57 0.26 1.34 -3.59
N LEU A 58 0.74 0.62 -4.61
CA LEU A 58 1.23 1.22 -5.84
C LEU A 58 0.10 1.91 -6.61
N PHE A 59 -1.08 1.29 -6.66
CA PHE A 59 -2.27 1.86 -7.26
C PHE A 59 -2.69 3.16 -6.56
N ILE A 60 -2.79 3.15 -5.22
CA ILE A 60 -3.12 4.36 -4.43
C ILE A 60 -2.09 5.46 -4.67
N LYS A 61 -0.80 5.12 -4.77
CA LYS A 61 0.24 6.10 -5.10
C LYS A 61 0.02 6.74 -6.47
N GLN A 62 -0.24 5.94 -7.50
CA GLN A 62 -0.50 6.41 -8.86
C GLN A 62 -1.75 7.31 -8.93
N VAL A 63 -2.83 6.93 -8.24
CA VAL A 63 -4.06 7.71 -8.13
C VAL A 63 -3.75 9.08 -7.50
N ARG A 64 -2.99 9.12 -6.40
CA ARG A 64 -2.58 10.37 -5.75
C ARG A 64 -1.71 11.25 -6.64
N GLU A 65 -0.74 10.67 -7.34
CA GLU A 65 0.13 11.38 -8.29
C GLU A 65 -0.66 11.94 -9.48
N SER A 66 -1.82 11.34 -9.81
CA SER A 66 -2.73 11.81 -10.86
C SER A 66 -3.72 12.88 -10.37
N GLY A 67 -3.52 13.43 -9.17
CA GLY A 67 -4.34 14.52 -8.62
C GLY A 67 -5.62 14.08 -7.89
N PHE A 68 -5.85 12.78 -7.77
CA PHE A 68 -6.99 12.26 -7.01
C PHE A 68 -6.70 12.28 -5.51
N ILE A 69 -7.74 12.46 -4.71
CA ILE A 69 -7.70 12.41 -3.25
C ILE A 69 -8.76 11.46 -2.72
N LEU A 70 -8.49 10.86 -1.55
CA LEU A 70 -9.50 10.11 -0.81
C LEU A 70 -10.37 11.10 -0.03
N VAL A 71 -11.69 10.98 -0.16
CA VAL A 71 -12.67 11.80 0.57
C VAL A 71 -13.62 10.85 1.30
N PRO A 72 -13.96 11.12 2.59
CA PRO A 72 -14.99 10.36 3.29
C PRO A 72 -16.31 10.39 2.51
N GLU A 73 -16.93 9.23 2.33
CA GLU A 73 -18.11 9.09 1.48
C GLU A 73 -19.24 10.05 1.88
N ASN A 74 -19.51 10.17 3.18
CA ASN A 74 -20.55 11.07 3.69
C ASN A 74 -20.28 12.54 3.35
N VAL A 75 -19.01 12.96 3.37
CA VAL A 75 -18.59 14.31 2.98
C VAL A 75 -18.76 14.49 1.49
N PHE A 76 -18.29 13.55 0.67
CA PHE A 76 -18.46 13.60 -0.78
C PHE A 76 -19.95 13.69 -1.17
N GLN A 77 -20.80 12.86 -0.58
CA GLN A 77 -22.25 12.88 -0.80
C GLN A 77 -22.89 14.23 -0.43
N ALA A 78 -22.48 14.83 0.70
CA ALA A 78 -22.96 16.15 1.09
C ALA A 78 -22.53 17.23 0.08
N MET A 79 -21.28 17.19 -0.38
CA MET A 79 -20.75 18.11 -1.38
C MET A 79 -21.48 17.97 -2.72
N VAL A 80 -21.76 16.75 -3.18
CA VAL A 80 -22.53 16.50 -4.41
C VAL A 80 -23.94 17.09 -4.32
N LYS A 81 -24.63 16.90 -3.19
CA LYS A 81 -25.97 17.48 -2.97
C LYS A 81 -25.95 19.01 -2.99
N LEU A 82 -24.95 19.63 -2.37
CA LEU A 82 -24.78 21.08 -2.40
C LEU A 82 -24.45 21.57 -3.82
N ALA A 83 -23.53 20.90 -4.52
CA ALA A 83 -23.16 21.25 -5.89
C ALA A 83 -24.35 21.14 -6.86
N TYR A 84 -25.28 20.23 -6.62
CA TYR A 84 -26.51 20.10 -7.41
C TYR A 84 -27.39 21.37 -7.39
N THR A 85 -27.29 22.20 -6.35
CA THR A 85 -27.97 23.52 -6.33
C THR A 85 -27.42 24.49 -7.38
N ARG A 86 -26.18 24.28 -7.85
CA ARG A 86 -25.51 24.99 -8.96
C ARG A 86 -25.17 24.01 -10.08
N ARG A 87 -26.17 23.22 -10.50
CA ARG A 87 -26.03 22.07 -11.41
C ARG A 87 -25.20 22.35 -12.67
N GLU A 88 -25.41 23.49 -13.33
CA GLU A 88 -24.73 23.81 -14.59
C GLU A 88 -23.22 23.97 -14.40
N GLU A 89 -22.80 24.68 -13.35
CA GLU A 89 -21.39 24.89 -13.02
C GLU A 89 -20.74 23.59 -12.55
N ALA A 90 -21.45 22.80 -11.74
CA ALA A 90 -20.96 21.51 -11.25
C ALA A 90 -20.77 20.50 -12.40
N LEU A 91 -21.71 20.43 -13.35
CA LEU A 91 -21.58 19.58 -14.53
C LEU A 91 -20.44 20.04 -15.43
N LYS A 92 -20.28 21.35 -15.64
CA LYS A 92 -19.17 21.89 -16.43
C LYS A 92 -17.82 21.46 -15.84
N ALA A 93 -17.63 21.67 -14.54
CA ALA A 93 -16.40 21.26 -13.85
C ALA A 93 -16.15 19.75 -13.92
N TRP A 94 -17.20 18.92 -13.88
CA TRP A 94 -17.11 17.46 -13.98
C TRP A 94 -16.63 16.99 -15.36
N TRP A 95 -17.03 17.67 -16.43
CA TRP A 95 -16.61 17.32 -17.80
C TRP A 95 -15.23 17.86 -18.18
N GLU A 96 -14.74 18.87 -17.46
CA GLU A 96 -13.44 19.51 -17.68
C GLU A 96 -12.29 18.84 -16.89
N ALA A 97 -12.62 17.97 -15.93
CA ALA A 97 -11.67 17.19 -15.12
C ALA A 97 -11.17 15.93 -15.87
#